data_AF-A0A7C3XDF8-F1
#
_entry.id   AF-A0A7C3XDF8-F1
#
_cell.length_a   1.000
_cell.length_b   1.000
_cell.length_c   1.000
_cell.angle_alpha   90.00
_cell.angle_beta   90.00
_cell.angle_gamma   90.00
#
_symmetry.space_group_name_H-M   'P 1'
#
loop_
_entity.id
_entity.type
_entity.pdbx_description
1 polymer ?
#
loop_
_entity_poly.entity_id
_entity_poly.type
_entity_poly.pdbx_seq_one_letter_code
_entity_poly.pdbx_strand_id
1 'polypeptide(L)'
;MGCLIRAKYIDPEICIKVLNHRLRQKILHKLEVETIEKPITKKELADALGIGYSELLYQLNNQLKGFWKVKEERKKRGAHEEFIVPSSPNTVYVMLGEGATIYVLDPLANMFGKMSNGTRCDDCSNSQKVKCLERTRSEKCFSFTPEEKRRQERLFSANNRPDAPTPMDRIIGCVALKSLEGDECAVEVYEAECHFLKRIRASSKKEKRSSGSSNPVSI
;
A
#
# COMPACT_ATOMS: atom_id res chain seq x y z
N MET A 1 5.33 18.18 -6.34
CA MET A 1 4.86 16.89 -6.90
C MET A 1 3.77 16.37 -5.97
N GLY A 2 2.61 15.99 -6.50
CA GLY A 2 1.58 15.31 -5.72
C GLY A 2 1.97 13.87 -5.39
N CYS A 3 1.30 13.26 -4.44
CA CYS A 3 1.39 11.84 -4.19
C CYS A 3 0.15 11.14 -4.75
N LEU A 4 0.37 10.24 -5.70
CA LEU A 4 -0.71 9.46 -6.29
C LEU A 4 -1.05 8.29 -5.36
N ILE A 5 -2.26 8.30 -4.78
CA ILE A 5 -2.82 7.16 -4.08
C ILE A 5 -3.55 6.31 -5.11
N ARG A 6 -3.20 5.03 -5.19
CA ARG A 6 -3.86 4.08 -6.10
C ARG A 6 -4.61 3.04 -5.30
N ALA A 7 -5.74 2.60 -5.81
CA ALA A 7 -6.33 1.35 -5.42
C ALA A 7 -6.58 0.48 -6.65
N LYS A 8 -6.35 -0.82 -6.48
CA LYS A 8 -6.56 -1.79 -7.54
C LYS A 8 -7.14 -3.07 -7.00
N TYR A 9 -7.95 -3.73 -7.82
CA TYR A 9 -8.46 -5.03 -7.48
C TYR A 9 -7.33 -6.06 -7.50
N ILE A 10 -7.39 -7.03 -6.60
CA ILE A 10 -6.46 -8.16 -6.58
C ILE A 10 -7.24 -9.47 -6.55
N ASP A 11 -6.69 -10.45 -7.27
CA ASP A 11 -7.19 -11.82 -7.27
C ASP A 11 -7.34 -12.38 -5.84
N PRO A 12 -8.46 -13.05 -5.51
CA PRO A 12 -8.70 -13.63 -4.20
C PRO A 12 -7.62 -14.61 -3.72
N GLU A 13 -7.09 -15.47 -4.59
CA GLU A 13 -6.06 -16.44 -4.20
C GLU A 13 -4.77 -15.72 -3.81
N ILE A 14 -4.39 -14.69 -4.56
CA ILE A 14 -3.22 -13.86 -4.24
C ILE A 14 -3.44 -13.10 -2.92
N CYS A 15 -4.64 -12.54 -2.73
CA CYS A 15 -4.98 -11.83 -1.51
C CYS A 15 -4.87 -12.73 -0.27
N ILE A 16 -5.48 -13.92 -0.33
CA ILE A 16 -5.48 -14.89 0.78
C ILE A 16 -4.06 -15.36 1.10
N LYS A 17 -3.20 -15.56 0.09
CA LYS A 17 -1.78 -15.90 0.30
C LYS A 17 -1.06 -14.84 1.14
N VAL A 18 -1.39 -13.56 1.00
CA VAL A 18 -0.78 -12.49 1.81
C VAL A 18 -1.44 -12.41 3.18
N LEU A 19 -2.77 -12.42 3.25
CA LEU A 19 -3.53 -12.28 4.51
C LEU A 19 -3.19 -13.37 5.53
N ASN A 20 -2.97 -14.60 5.08
CA ASN A 20 -2.73 -15.73 5.99
C ASN A 20 -1.26 -15.89 6.40
N HIS A 21 -0.35 -14.99 6.01
CA HIS A 21 1.08 -15.17 6.26
C HIS A 21 1.78 -13.89 6.73
N ARG A 22 2.05 -13.81 8.03
CA ARG A 22 2.65 -12.62 8.66
C ARG A 22 3.99 -12.18 8.07
N LEU A 23 4.86 -13.12 7.68
CA LEU A 23 6.12 -12.76 7.03
C LEU A 23 5.91 -12.04 5.68
N ARG A 24 4.90 -12.45 4.89
CA ARG A 24 4.60 -11.84 3.58
C ARG A 24 4.12 -10.40 3.76
N GLN A 25 3.26 -10.18 4.75
CA GLN A 25 2.83 -8.84 5.16
C GLN A 25 4.02 -7.96 5.57
N LYS A 26 4.93 -8.49 6.41
CA LYS A 26 6.15 -7.78 6.81
C LYS A 26 7.05 -7.44 5.63
N ILE A 27 7.25 -8.38 4.69
CA ILE A 27 8.04 -8.14 3.47
C ILE A 27 7.44 -7.00 2.65
N LEU A 28 6.14 -7.05 2.37
CA LEU A 28 5.47 -6.02 1.57
C LEU A 28 5.52 -4.65 2.26
N HIS A 29 5.27 -4.60 3.57
CA HIS A 29 5.35 -3.37 4.35
C HIS A 29 6.78 -2.79 4.35
N LYS A 30 7.78 -3.62 4.65
CA LYS A 30 9.17 -3.16 4.70
C LYS A 30 9.66 -2.71 3.32
N LEU A 31 9.29 -3.43 2.25
CA LEU A 31 9.60 -3.02 0.88
C LEU A 31 9.02 -1.64 0.56
N GLU A 32 7.75 -1.36 0.85
CA GLU A 32 7.15 -0.03 0.65
C GLU A 32 7.89 1.05 1.45
N VAL A 33 8.13 0.84 2.75
CA VAL A 33 8.75 1.84 3.63
C VAL A 33 10.20 2.14 3.26
N GLU A 34 10.98 1.12 2.92
CA GLU A 34 12.39 1.31 2.59
C GLU A 34 12.59 1.99 1.24
N THR A 35 11.62 1.82 0.33
CA THR A 35 11.72 2.27 -1.06
C THR A 35 11.04 3.60 -1.39
N ILE A 36 10.53 4.30 -0.37
CA ILE A 36 9.85 5.61 -0.55
C ILE A 36 10.72 6.61 -1.32
N GLU A 37 12.02 6.64 -1.01
CA GLU A 37 12.96 7.64 -1.57
C GLU A 37 13.85 7.04 -2.66
N LYS A 38 14.28 5.77 -2.51
CA LYS A 38 15.23 5.10 -3.40
C LYS A 38 14.97 3.60 -3.43
N PRO A 39 15.29 2.89 -4.51
CA PRO A 39 15.16 1.44 -4.53
C PRO A 39 16.13 0.78 -3.53
N ILE A 40 15.85 -0.47 -3.16
CA ILE A 40 16.61 -1.26 -2.19
C ILE A 40 17.07 -2.57 -2.83
N THR A 41 18.21 -3.13 -2.43
CA THR A 41 18.59 -4.48 -2.85
C THR A 41 17.79 -5.54 -2.10
N LYS A 42 17.69 -6.75 -2.68
CA LYS A 42 17.11 -7.90 -1.97
C LYS A 42 17.86 -8.23 -0.68
N LYS A 43 19.19 -8.04 -0.66
CA LYS A 43 20.01 -8.29 0.52
C LYS A 43 19.68 -7.30 1.65
N GLU A 44 19.69 -6.01 1.35
CA GLU A 44 19.32 -4.98 2.33
C GLU A 44 17.90 -5.19 2.88
N LEU A 45 16.95 -5.64 2.05
CA LEU A 45 15.60 -5.98 2.50
C LEU A 45 15.59 -7.19 3.46
N ALA A 46 16.37 -8.23 3.18
CA ALA A 46 16.49 -9.40 4.05
C ALA A 46 17.08 -9.00 5.41
N ASP A 47 18.15 -8.20 5.39
CA ASP A 47 18.83 -7.67 6.57
C ASP A 47 17.86 -6.82 7.42
N ALA A 48 17.10 -5.92 6.78
CA ALA A 48 16.11 -5.07 7.45
C ALA A 48 14.91 -5.85 8.04
N LEU A 49 14.66 -7.06 7.56
CA LEU A 49 13.63 -7.97 8.07
C LEU A 49 14.17 -8.95 9.12
N GLY A 50 15.50 -9.09 9.23
CA GLY A 50 16.15 -10.07 10.09
C GLY A 50 15.90 -11.51 9.65
N ILE A 51 15.79 -11.76 8.34
CA ILE A 51 15.54 -13.10 7.77
C ILE A 51 16.65 -13.53 6.82
N GLY A 52 16.71 -14.83 6.51
CA GLY A 52 17.69 -15.36 5.56
C GLY A 52 17.47 -14.86 4.13
N TYR A 53 18.56 -14.60 3.39
CA TYR A 53 18.48 -14.16 1.99
C TYR A 53 17.74 -15.17 1.10
N SER A 54 17.99 -16.47 1.27
CA SER A 54 17.30 -17.55 0.54
C SER A 54 15.80 -17.60 0.86
N GLU A 55 15.43 -17.37 2.12
CA GLU A 55 14.03 -17.31 2.56
C GLU A 55 13.32 -16.12 1.89
N LEU A 56 13.94 -14.93 1.89
CA LEU A 56 13.39 -13.77 1.19
C LEU A 56 13.22 -14.05 -0.30
N LEU A 57 14.24 -14.62 -0.97
CA LEU A 57 14.16 -14.94 -2.39
C LEU A 57 13.00 -15.90 -2.70
N TYR A 58 12.81 -16.92 -1.86
CA TYR A 58 11.68 -17.83 -2.01
C TYR A 58 10.33 -17.09 -1.92
N GLN A 59 10.16 -16.22 -0.91
CA GLN A 59 8.92 -15.46 -0.75
C GLN A 59 8.70 -14.51 -1.92
N LEU A 60 9.71 -13.76 -2.35
CA LEU A 60 9.62 -12.80 -3.45
C LEU A 60 9.29 -13.48 -4.79
N ASN A 61 9.96 -14.58 -5.12
CA ASN A 61 9.84 -15.20 -6.45
C ASN A 61 8.59 -16.08 -6.59
N ASN A 62 8.10 -16.67 -5.49
CA ASN A 62 6.99 -17.64 -5.54
C ASN A 62 5.70 -17.09 -4.96
N GLN A 63 5.76 -16.43 -3.81
CA GLN A 63 4.56 -16.08 -3.02
C GLN A 63 4.13 -14.63 -3.24
N LEU A 64 5.08 -13.74 -3.53
CA LEU A 64 4.88 -12.30 -3.72
C LEU A 64 5.20 -11.85 -5.15
N LYS A 65 5.20 -12.80 -6.10
CA LYS A 65 5.40 -12.50 -7.52
C LYS A 65 4.34 -11.47 -7.96
N GLY A 66 4.79 -10.39 -8.60
CA GLY A 66 3.92 -9.31 -9.06
C GLY A 66 3.75 -8.13 -8.08
N PHE A 67 4.14 -8.27 -6.80
CA PHE A 67 4.14 -7.15 -5.86
C PHE A 67 5.41 -6.29 -5.92
N TRP A 68 6.47 -6.81 -6.53
CA TRP A 68 7.75 -6.11 -6.66
C TRP A 68 8.28 -6.24 -8.08
N LYS A 69 9.18 -5.34 -8.44
CA LYS A 69 9.93 -5.35 -9.71
C LYS A 69 11.36 -4.87 -9.51
N VAL A 70 12.25 -5.30 -10.39
CA VAL A 70 13.59 -4.70 -10.51
C VAL A 70 13.42 -3.31 -11.13
N LYS A 71 13.99 -2.29 -10.48
CA LYS A 71 14.01 -0.91 -10.96
C LYS A 71 15.31 -0.60 -11.70
N GLU A 72 16.42 -1.08 -11.17
CA GLU A 72 17.73 -0.92 -11.79
C GLU A 72 18.64 -2.09 -11.43
N GLU A 73 19.63 -2.34 -12.28
CA GLU A 73 20.70 -3.31 -12.04
C GLU A 73 22.04 -2.60 -12.07
N ARG A 74 22.94 -2.97 -11.16
CA ARG A 74 24.30 -2.43 -11.12
C ARG A 74 25.31 -3.55 -11.11
N LYS A 75 26.32 -3.46 -11.98
CA LYS A 75 27.48 -4.35 -11.94
C LYS A 75 28.44 -3.88 -10.85
N LYS A 76 28.78 -4.77 -9.93
CA LYS A 76 29.76 -4.51 -8.87
C LYS A 76 30.69 -5.71 -8.74
N ARG A 77 31.98 -5.51 -9.06
CA ARG A 77 33.03 -6.53 -8.96
C ARG A 77 32.67 -7.86 -9.64
N GLY A 78 32.11 -7.80 -10.84
CA GLY A 78 31.73 -9.00 -11.62
C GLY A 78 30.38 -9.63 -11.25
N ALA A 79 29.72 -9.19 -10.19
CA ALA A 79 28.36 -9.61 -9.83
C ALA A 79 27.32 -8.55 -10.25
N HIS A 80 26.11 -9.02 -10.59
CA HIS A 80 24.94 -8.17 -10.81
C HIS A 80 24.18 -7.98 -9.51
N GLU A 81 23.94 -6.73 -9.12
CA GLU A 81 23.14 -6.35 -7.96
C GLU A 81 21.83 -5.73 -8.44
N GLU A 82 20.71 -6.36 -8.08
CA GLU A 82 19.37 -5.90 -8.44
C GLU A 82 18.77 -5.03 -7.35
N PHE A 83 18.32 -3.83 -7.73
CA PHE A 83 17.60 -2.91 -6.88
C PHE A 83 16.11 -2.98 -7.20
N ILE A 84 15.31 -3.30 -6.19
CA ILE A 84 13.89 -3.59 -6.28
C ILE A 84 13.04 -2.48 -5.66
N VAL A 85 11.79 -2.41 -6.12
CA VAL A 85 10.72 -1.54 -5.62
C VAL A 85 9.39 -2.27 -5.67
N PRO A 86 8.35 -1.78 -4.97
CA PRO A 86 6.97 -2.21 -5.22
C PRO A 86 6.61 -2.03 -6.71
N SER A 87 5.91 -3.00 -7.28
CA SER A 87 5.44 -2.91 -8.67
C SER A 87 4.52 -1.71 -8.89
N SER A 88 3.71 -1.41 -7.87
CA SER A 88 2.79 -0.29 -7.80
C SER A 88 2.97 0.42 -6.44
N PRO A 89 3.89 1.38 -6.32
CA PRO A 89 4.12 2.10 -5.07
C PRO A 89 2.87 2.79 -4.56
N ASN A 90 2.73 2.93 -3.24
CA ASN A 90 1.60 3.64 -2.61
C ASN A 90 0.21 3.11 -3.04
N THR A 91 0.12 1.81 -3.34
CA THR A 91 -1.12 1.18 -3.81
C THR A 91 -1.82 0.42 -2.70
N VAL A 92 -3.14 0.58 -2.64
CA VAL A 92 -4.06 -0.24 -1.83
C VAL A 92 -4.63 -1.33 -2.71
N TYR A 93 -4.50 -2.58 -2.28
CA TYR A 93 -5.06 -3.72 -2.99
C TYR A 93 -6.41 -4.06 -2.35
N VAL A 94 -7.42 -4.24 -3.18
CA VAL A 94 -8.81 -4.46 -2.77
C VAL A 94 -9.28 -5.80 -3.29
N MET A 95 -9.90 -6.59 -2.42
CA MET A 95 -10.52 -7.86 -2.79
C MET A 95 -11.93 -7.91 -2.23
N LEU A 96 -12.89 -8.39 -3.04
CA LEU A 96 -14.27 -8.57 -2.63
C LEU A 96 -14.49 -10.05 -2.29
N GLY A 97 -14.76 -10.32 -1.01
CA GLY A 97 -15.08 -11.64 -0.50
C GLY A 97 -16.59 -11.88 -0.41
N GLU A 98 -16.95 -12.99 0.22
CA GLU A 98 -18.35 -13.39 0.43
C GLU A 98 -19.13 -12.33 1.24
N GLY A 99 -20.43 -12.22 0.95
CA GLY A 99 -21.33 -11.30 1.66
C GLY A 99 -20.98 -9.82 1.48
N ALA A 100 -20.32 -9.46 0.37
CA ALA A 100 -19.80 -8.12 0.11
C ALA A 100 -18.72 -7.64 1.11
N THR A 101 -18.05 -8.57 1.79
CA THR A 101 -16.90 -8.24 2.66
C THR A 101 -15.74 -7.72 1.83
N ILE A 102 -15.20 -6.57 2.16
CA ILE A 102 -14.01 -6.01 1.53
C ILE A 102 -12.78 -6.37 2.35
N TYR A 103 -11.79 -6.94 1.68
CA TYR A 103 -10.45 -7.12 2.20
C TYR A 103 -9.50 -6.10 1.56
N VAL A 104 -8.63 -5.54 2.39
CA VAL A 104 -7.67 -4.49 2.05
C VAL A 104 -6.27 -4.98 2.37
N LEU A 105 -5.37 -4.87 1.41
CA LEU A 105 -3.92 -4.91 1.63
C LEU A 105 -3.37 -3.53 1.38
N ASP A 106 -2.91 -2.88 2.44
CA ASP A 106 -2.27 -1.58 2.40
C ASP A 106 -0.87 -1.73 3.00
N PRO A 107 0.13 -2.13 2.20
CA PRO A 107 1.44 -2.45 2.75
C PRO A 107 2.13 -1.21 3.31
N LEU A 108 1.93 -0.02 2.72
CA LEU A 108 2.55 1.21 3.23
C LEU A 108 2.02 1.57 4.62
N ALA A 109 0.72 1.38 4.87
CA ALA A 109 0.12 1.61 6.19
C ALA A 109 0.22 0.40 7.14
N ASN A 110 0.82 -0.71 6.70
CA ASN A 110 0.87 -1.98 7.42
C ASN A 110 -0.53 -2.50 7.81
N MET A 111 -1.54 -2.30 6.96
CA MET A 111 -2.90 -2.76 7.21
C MET A 111 -3.23 -3.93 6.28
N PHE A 112 -3.60 -5.06 6.87
CA PHE A 112 -3.92 -6.28 6.15
C PHE A 112 -5.14 -6.93 6.80
N GLY A 113 -6.26 -6.98 6.08
CA GLY A 113 -7.47 -7.62 6.60
C GLY A 113 -8.75 -6.98 6.10
N LYS A 114 -9.84 -7.13 6.86
CA LYS A 114 -11.14 -6.57 6.51
C LYS A 114 -11.11 -5.05 6.58
N MET A 115 -11.82 -4.39 5.66
CA MET A 115 -11.99 -2.93 5.66
C MET A 115 -12.63 -2.41 6.95
N SER A 116 -13.43 -3.23 7.64
CA SER A 116 -13.98 -2.90 8.96
C SER A 116 -12.92 -2.61 10.02
N ASN A 117 -11.67 -3.05 9.81
CA ASN A 117 -10.55 -2.77 10.71
C ASN A 117 -9.95 -1.36 10.49
N GLY A 118 -10.47 -0.63 9.50
CA GLY A 118 -10.11 0.74 9.20
C GLY A 118 -9.29 0.92 7.93
N THR A 119 -8.93 2.16 7.65
CA THR A 119 -8.05 2.57 6.54
C THR A 119 -7.01 3.58 6.99
N ARG A 120 -5.95 3.78 6.20
CA ARG A 120 -4.91 4.79 6.51
C ARG A 120 -5.42 6.23 6.64
N CYS A 121 -6.64 6.51 6.15
CA CYS A 121 -7.25 7.84 6.25
C CYS A 121 -8.08 8.03 7.54
N ASP A 122 -8.23 7.00 8.37
CA ASP A 122 -9.00 7.11 9.62
C ASP A 122 -8.33 8.07 10.59
N ASP A 123 -7.00 8.04 10.63
CA ASP A 123 -6.13 8.96 11.38
C ASP A 123 -6.09 10.40 10.84
N CYS A 124 -6.64 10.67 9.65
CA CYS A 124 -6.64 12.02 9.10
C CYS A 124 -7.61 12.91 9.88
N SER A 125 -7.25 14.19 10.05
CA SER A 125 -8.18 15.15 10.64
C SER A 125 -9.40 15.37 9.73
N ASN A 126 -10.52 15.78 10.31
CA ASN A 126 -11.73 16.06 9.55
C ASN A 126 -11.50 17.13 8.47
N SER A 127 -10.71 18.16 8.77
CA SER A 127 -10.37 19.20 7.79
C SER A 127 -9.56 18.67 6.61
N GLN A 128 -8.68 17.69 6.82
CA GLN A 128 -7.98 17.01 5.72
C GLN A 128 -8.92 16.15 4.89
N LYS A 129 -9.80 15.39 5.54
CA LYS A 129 -10.77 14.52 4.86
C LYS A 129 -11.67 15.35 3.93
N VAL A 130 -12.21 16.46 4.43
CA VAL A 130 -13.05 17.38 3.65
C VAL A 130 -12.29 17.97 2.46
N LYS A 131 -11.10 18.56 2.68
CA LYS A 131 -10.29 19.14 1.60
C LYS A 131 -9.93 18.12 0.52
N CYS A 132 -9.58 16.90 0.94
CA CYS A 132 -9.28 15.83 0.00
C CYS A 132 -10.52 15.45 -0.81
N LEU A 133 -11.68 15.25 -0.17
CA LEU A 133 -12.93 14.92 -0.87
C LEU A 133 -13.37 16.01 -1.85
N GLU A 134 -13.28 17.28 -1.46
CA GLU A 134 -13.64 18.41 -2.32
C GLU A 134 -12.78 18.45 -3.59
N ARG A 135 -11.48 18.24 -3.43
CA ARG A 135 -10.52 18.29 -4.52
C ARG A 135 -10.67 17.11 -5.49
N THR A 136 -10.95 15.94 -4.95
CA THR A 136 -11.01 14.70 -5.73
C THR A 136 -12.42 14.45 -6.28
N ARG A 137 -13.38 15.35 -6.02
CA ARG A 137 -14.78 15.21 -6.42
C ARG A 137 -14.98 15.09 -7.93
N SER A 138 -14.11 15.73 -8.72
CA SER A 138 -14.16 15.69 -10.19
C SER A 138 -13.39 14.51 -10.81
N GLU A 139 -12.65 13.74 -10.01
CA GLU A 139 -11.92 12.59 -10.52
C GLU A 139 -12.90 11.49 -10.96
N LYS A 140 -12.56 10.75 -12.03
CA LYS A 140 -13.37 9.63 -12.55
C LYS A 140 -13.75 8.64 -11.44
N CYS A 141 -12.84 8.44 -10.49
CA CYS A 141 -13.04 7.62 -9.30
C CYS A 141 -14.24 7.99 -8.43
N PHE A 142 -14.65 9.26 -8.42
CA PHE A 142 -15.76 9.76 -7.60
C PHE A 142 -17.00 10.12 -8.44
N SER A 143 -16.91 9.95 -9.76
CA SER A 143 -18.02 10.11 -10.68
C SER A 143 -18.91 8.88 -10.67
N PHE A 144 -19.83 8.82 -9.71
CA PHE A 144 -20.83 7.76 -9.58
C PHE A 144 -22.22 8.24 -9.98
N THR A 145 -22.93 7.40 -10.72
CA THR A 145 -24.38 7.48 -10.90
C THR A 145 -25.10 7.38 -9.55
N PRO A 146 -26.36 7.85 -9.44
CA PRO A 146 -27.15 7.70 -8.21
C PRO A 146 -27.28 6.24 -7.74
N GLU A 147 -27.32 5.28 -8.66
CA GLU A 147 -27.38 3.87 -8.34
C GLU A 147 -26.06 3.34 -7.77
N GLU A 148 -24.93 3.66 -8.41
CA GLU A 148 -23.61 3.28 -7.90
C GLU A 148 -23.36 3.87 -6.50
N LYS A 149 -23.82 5.10 -6.24
CA LYS A 149 -23.75 5.70 -4.89
C LYS A 149 -24.49 4.85 -3.85
N ARG A 150 -25.73 4.44 -4.14
CA ARG A 150 -26.52 3.57 -3.26
C ARG A 150 -25.86 2.20 -3.06
N ARG A 151 -25.29 1.62 -4.11
CA ARG A 151 -24.52 0.36 -4.01
C ARG A 151 -23.30 0.54 -3.11
N GLN A 152 -22.61 1.66 -3.23
CA GLN A 152 -21.45 1.99 -2.42
C GLN A 152 -21.82 2.18 -0.94
N GLU A 153 -22.93 2.86 -0.64
CA GLU A 153 -23.44 3.03 0.74
C GLU A 153 -23.80 1.69 1.39
N ARG A 154 -24.45 0.78 0.64
CA ARG A 154 -24.74 -0.58 1.12
C ARG A 154 -23.45 -1.38 1.37
N LEU A 155 -22.50 -1.28 0.45
CA LEU A 155 -21.19 -1.92 0.56
C LEU A 155 -20.42 -1.42 1.80
N PHE A 156 -20.43 -0.12 2.07
CA PHE A 156 -19.83 0.44 3.29
C PHE A 156 -20.55 0.01 4.55
N SER A 157 -21.89 -0.02 4.53
CA SER A 157 -22.69 -0.51 5.66
C SER A 157 -22.38 -1.97 5.99
N ALA A 158 -22.26 -2.83 4.97
CA ALA A 158 -21.87 -4.24 5.13
C ALA A 158 -20.45 -4.42 5.71
N ASN A 159 -19.60 -3.40 5.61
CA ASN A 159 -18.24 -3.41 6.10
C ASN A 159 -18.04 -2.58 7.38
N ASN A 160 -19.12 -2.25 8.11
CA ASN A 160 -19.08 -1.42 9.32
C ASN A 160 -18.44 -0.04 9.09
N ARG A 161 -18.73 0.57 7.93
CA ARG A 161 -18.32 1.93 7.55
C ARG A 161 -19.53 2.84 7.26
N PRO A 162 -20.57 2.90 8.11
CA PRO A 162 -21.83 3.60 7.78
C PRO A 162 -21.69 5.13 7.74
N ASP A 163 -20.74 5.72 8.48
CA ASP A 163 -20.64 7.17 8.65
C ASP A 163 -19.61 7.81 7.71
N ALA A 164 -19.98 8.91 7.06
CA ALA A 164 -19.15 9.85 6.31
C ALA A 164 -17.85 9.25 5.72
N PRO A 165 -17.95 8.42 4.66
CA PRO A 165 -16.81 7.68 4.13
C PRO A 165 -15.66 8.62 3.77
N THR A 166 -14.47 8.27 4.25
CA THR A 166 -13.23 8.98 3.97
C THR A 166 -12.90 8.93 2.47
N PRO A 167 -11.98 9.77 1.98
CA PRO A 167 -11.47 9.64 0.62
C PRO A 167 -11.01 8.22 0.29
N MET A 168 -10.33 7.55 1.23
CA MET A 168 -9.86 6.19 1.04
C MET A 168 -11.00 5.18 0.94
N ASP A 169 -12.05 5.32 1.76
CA ASP A 169 -13.22 4.45 1.66
C ASP A 169 -13.87 4.55 0.28
N ARG A 170 -14.04 5.78 -0.23
CA ARG A 170 -14.59 6.03 -1.57
C ARG A 170 -13.75 5.43 -2.68
N ILE A 171 -12.41 5.53 -2.58
CA ILE A 171 -11.49 4.91 -3.52
C ILE A 171 -11.62 3.38 -3.49
N ILE A 172 -11.58 2.79 -2.29
CA ILE A 172 -11.71 1.33 -2.11
C ILE A 172 -13.08 0.85 -2.61
N GLY A 173 -14.15 1.56 -2.27
CA GLY A 173 -15.50 1.27 -2.73
C GLY A 173 -15.65 1.39 -4.25
N CYS A 174 -14.96 2.35 -4.88
CA CYS A 174 -14.91 2.47 -6.34
C CYS A 174 -14.36 1.18 -6.96
N VAL A 175 -13.18 0.77 -6.50
CA VAL A 175 -12.51 -0.44 -6.98
C VAL A 175 -13.34 -1.68 -6.69
N ALA A 176 -13.94 -1.80 -5.51
CA ALA A 176 -14.77 -2.95 -5.14
C ALA A 176 -16.07 -3.06 -5.95
N LEU A 177 -16.63 -1.93 -6.42
CA LEU A 177 -17.81 -1.94 -7.29
C LEU A 177 -17.47 -2.18 -8.76
N LYS A 178 -16.31 -1.69 -9.20
CA LYS A 178 -15.84 -1.76 -10.60
C LYS A 178 -14.82 -2.88 -10.84
N SER A 179 -14.56 -3.72 -9.83
CA SER A 179 -13.49 -4.72 -9.84
C SER A 179 -13.65 -5.80 -10.90
N LEU A 180 -14.89 -6.11 -11.29
CA LEU A 180 -15.17 -7.08 -12.35
C LEU A 180 -14.89 -6.52 -13.75
N GLU A 181 -14.77 -5.19 -13.89
CA GLU A 181 -14.49 -4.50 -15.15
C GLU A 181 -12.98 -4.22 -15.33
N GLY A 182 -12.14 -4.56 -14.34
CA GLY A 182 -10.69 -4.34 -14.38
C GLY A 182 -10.27 -2.89 -14.14
N ASP A 183 -11.19 -2.02 -13.72
CA ASP A 183 -10.93 -0.60 -13.52
C ASP A 183 -10.07 -0.34 -12.27
N GLU A 184 -8.91 0.31 -12.47
CA GLU A 184 -8.12 0.89 -11.38
C GLU A 184 -8.69 2.27 -10.99
N CYS A 185 -8.60 2.60 -9.70
CA CYS A 185 -8.92 3.93 -9.23
C CYS A 185 -7.66 4.60 -8.67
N ALA A 186 -7.27 5.73 -9.25
CA ALA A 186 -6.15 6.52 -8.79
C ALA A 186 -6.61 7.94 -8.48
N VAL A 187 -6.09 8.48 -7.39
CA VAL A 187 -6.43 9.81 -6.90
C VAL A 187 -5.14 10.51 -6.51
N GLU A 188 -4.88 11.65 -7.15
CA GLU A 188 -3.71 12.46 -6.80
C GLU A 188 -4.03 13.28 -5.54
N VAL A 189 -3.28 13.02 -4.47
CA VAL A 189 -3.35 13.77 -3.23
C VAL A 189 -2.06 14.52 -3.06
N TYR A 190 -2.13 15.85 -2.92
CA TYR A 190 -0.92 16.64 -2.77
C TYR A 190 -0.19 16.24 -1.49
N GLU A 191 1.11 16.01 -1.62
CA GLU A 191 1.92 15.53 -0.49
C GLU A 191 1.93 16.54 0.66
N ALA A 192 1.85 17.83 0.35
CA ALA A 192 1.71 18.90 1.32
C ALA A 192 0.45 18.76 2.20
N GLU A 193 -0.54 17.97 1.79
CA GLU A 193 -1.84 17.82 2.43
C GLU A 193 -2.03 16.44 3.07
N CYS A 194 -1.25 15.43 2.64
CA CYS A 194 -1.31 14.08 3.18
C CYS A 194 -0.39 13.90 4.40
N HIS A 195 -0.91 14.17 5.60
CA HIS A 195 -0.16 13.97 6.85
C HIS A 195 0.35 12.54 7.03
N PHE A 196 -0.37 11.51 6.56
CA PHE A 196 0.09 10.12 6.61
C PHE A 196 1.45 9.96 5.92
N LEU A 197 1.59 10.41 4.67
CA LEU A 197 2.82 10.29 3.91
C LEU A 197 3.97 11.10 4.51
N LYS A 198 3.68 12.30 5.03
CA LYS A 198 4.66 13.10 5.76
C LYS A 198 5.22 12.34 6.98
N ARG A 199 4.35 11.72 7.78
CA ARG A 199 4.75 10.91 8.96
C ARG A 199 5.62 9.73 8.55
N ILE A 200 5.21 9.00 7.51
CA ILE A 200 5.91 7.82 7.03
C ILE A 200 7.31 8.17 6.50
N ARG A 201 7.45 9.24 5.70
CA ARG A 201 8.76 9.75 5.24
C ARG A 201 9.65 10.21 6.40
N ALA A 202 9.09 10.91 7.38
CA ALA A 202 9.84 11.34 8.56
C ALA A 202 10.36 10.14 9.37
N SER A 203 9.55 9.09 9.51
CA SER A 203 9.90 7.87 10.23
C SER A 203 11.00 7.07 9.50
N SER A 204 10.88 6.89 8.18
CA SER A 204 11.91 6.24 7.35
C SER A 204 13.26 6.95 7.42
N LYS A 205 13.27 8.31 7.47
CA LYS A 205 14.50 9.09 7.66
C LYS A 205 15.13 8.91 9.04
N LYS A 206 14.33 8.70 10.09
CA LYS A 206 14.82 8.49 11.45
C LYS A 206 15.43 7.09 11.62
N GLU A 207 14.76 6.06 11.12
CA GLU A 207 15.26 4.67 11.16
C GLU A 207 16.60 4.51 10.44
N LYS A 208 16.75 5.15 9.27
CA LYS A 208 18.02 5.16 8.50
C LYS A 208 19.17 5.91 9.18
N ARG A 209 18.87 6.86 10.07
CA ARG A 209 19.90 7.55 10.87
C ARG A 209 20.35 6.72 12.08
N SER A 210 19.44 5.95 12.69
CA SER A 210 19.77 5.05 13.79
C SER A 210 20.52 3.78 13.35
N SER A 211 20.28 3.27 12.14
CA SER A 211 21.00 2.10 11.60
C SER A 211 22.37 2.44 10.99
N GLY A 212 22.69 3.73 10.83
CA GLY A 212 23.97 4.22 10.31
C GLY A 212 25.00 4.60 11.38
N SER A 213 24.73 4.44 12.68
CA SER A 213 25.64 4.85 13.77
C SER A 213 26.33 3.69 14.50
N SER A 214 26.64 2.59 13.81
CA SER A 214 27.61 1.62 14.30
C SER A 214 28.98 1.96 13.74
N ASN A 215 29.73 2.82 14.44
CA ASN A 215 31.16 2.97 14.23
C ASN A 215 31.85 1.63 14.51
N PRO A 216 32.81 1.17 13.70
CA PRO A 216 33.70 0.11 14.13
C PRO A 216 34.57 0.67 15.26
N VAL A 217 34.45 0.07 16.44
CA VAL A 217 35.46 0.21 17.49
C VAL A 217 36.69 -0.53 16.97
N SER A 218 37.68 0.24 16.55
CA SER A 218 39.03 -0.27 16.29
C SER A 218 39.64 -0.73 17.61
N ILE A 219 39.97 -2.02 17.71
CA ILE A 219 41.03 -2.55 18.57
C ILE A 219 41.82 -3.54 17.72
#